data_AF-A0A9D2X7C3-F1
#
_entry.id   AF-A0A9D2X7C3-F1
#
_cell.length_a   1.000
_cell.length_b   1.000
_cell.length_c   1.000
_cell.angle_alpha   90.00
_cell.angle_beta   90.00
_cell.angle_gamma   90.00
#
_symmetry.space_group_name_H-M   'P 1'
#
loop_
_entity.id
_entity.type
_entity.pdbx_description
1 polymer ?
#
loop_
_entity_poly.entity_id
_entity_poly.type
_entity_poly.pdbx_seq_one_letter_code
_entity_poly.pdbx_strand_id
1 'polypeptide(L)'
;MSSSDDISKMFETESKKLQNLIDTAETKPDLTLHEIVETYYQVMNVSSMISMLKTQAMENNSFLEQITNIEKYISEKFNSEVHPKISRHLNSSIQETTKILQSENPGEKSKEQIESDAKLFEELRQKMSTKEFVEQYDKGLSND
;
A
#
# COMPACT_ATOMS: atom_id res chain seq x y z
N MET A 1 23.27 -3.66 -26.89
CA MET A 1 22.60 -2.79 -25.91
C MET A 1 22.93 -3.36 -24.54
N SER A 2 23.45 -2.53 -23.64
CA SER A 2 24.00 -2.98 -22.36
C SER A 2 22.87 -3.22 -21.36
N SER A 3 22.99 -4.26 -20.53
CA SER A 3 22.09 -4.60 -19.43
C SER A 3 21.78 -3.41 -18.49
N SER A 4 22.65 -2.41 -18.42
CA SER A 4 22.48 -1.23 -17.56
C SER A 4 21.44 -0.23 -18.08
N ASP A 5 21.34 -0.07 -19.41
CA ASP A 5 20.36 0.86 -20.02
C ASP A 5 18.93 0.34 -19.88
N ASP A 6 18.75 -0.98 -19.90
CA ASP A 6 17.45 -1.63 -19.76
C ASP A 6 16.96 -1.57 -18.29
N ILE A 7 17.86 -1.74 -17.32
CA ILE A 7 17.55 -1.57 -15.89
C ILE A 7 17.15 -0.12 -15.59
N SER A 8 17.85 0.85 -16.19
CA SER A 8 17.53 2.29 -16.03
C SER A 8 16.10 2.60 -16.47
N LYS A 9 15.72 2.18 -17.68
CA LYS A 9 14.37 2.40 -18.21
C LYS A 9 13.30 1.70 -17.38
N MET A 10 13.60 0.50 -16.88
CA MET A 10 12.71 -0.21 -15.98
C MET A 10 12.50 0.59 -14.69
N PHE A 11 13.58 1.04 -14.05
CA PHE A 11 13.51 1.84 -12.83
C PHE A 11 12.72 3.14 -13.02
N GLU A 12 12.94 3.87 -14.11
CA GLU A 12 12.18 5.08 -14.43
C GLU A 12 10.68 4.78 -14.61
N THR A 13 10.34 3.67 -15.27
CA THR A 13 8.95 3.27 -15.52
C THR A 13 8.23 2.91 -14.22
N GLU A 14 8.87 2.08 -13.40
CA GLU A 14 8.32 1.66 -12.10
C GLU A 14 8.23 2.83 -11.12
N SER A 15 9.17 3.77 -11.18
CA SER A 15 9.15 5.00 -10.37
C SER A 15 7.99 5.92 -10.76
N LYS A 16 7.71 6.09 -12.06
CA LYS A 16 6.54 6.86 -12.53
C LYS A 16 5.23 6.20 -12.12
N LYS A 17 5.16 4.87 -12.22
CA LYS A 17 3.99 4.11 -11.77
C LYS A 17 3.75 4.30 -10.27
N LEU A 18 4.81 4.24 -9.47
CA LEU A 18 4.77 4.52 -8.04
C LEU A 18 4.21 5.91 -7.73
N GLN A 19 4.73 6.95 -8.38
CA GLN A 19 4.28 8.32 -8.17
C GLN A 19 2.79 8.47 -8.46
N ASN A 20 2.31 7.94 -9.60
CA ASN A 20 0.90 8.00 -9.94
C ASN A 20 -0.01 7.30 -8.91
N LEU A 21 0.43 6.15 -8.37
CA LEU A 21 -0.32 5.43 -7.34
C LEU A 21 -0.36 6.21 -6.02
N ILE A 22 0.77 6.80 -5.60
CA ILE A 22 0.85 7.65 -4.41
C ILE A 22 -0.07 8.87 -4.57
N ASP A 23 -0.04 9.55 -5.72
CA ASP A 23 -0.85 10.75 -5.98
C ASP A 23 -2.35 10.44 -5.98
N THR A 24 -2.71 9.28 -6.55
CA THR A 24 -4.08 8.77 -6.51
C THR A 24 -4.50 8.48 -5.08
N ALA A 25 -3.63 7.82 -4.30
CA ALA A 25 -3.91 7.49 -2.90
C ALA A 25 -3.97 8.72 -1.99
N GLU A 26 -3.21 9.77 -2.29
CA GLU A 26 -3.23 11.06 -1.59
C GLU A 26 -4.56 11.79 -1.82
N THR A 27 -5.04 11.81 -3.06
CA THR A 27 -6.22 12.61 -3.46
C THR A 27 -7.56 11.88 -3.29
N LYS A 28 -7.59 10.54 -3.44
CA LYS A 28 -8.82 9.76 -3.37
C LYS A 28 -9.31 9.62 -1.92
N PRO A 29 -10.58 9.94 -1.59
CA PRO A 29 -11.08 9.82 -0.23
C PRO A 29 -11.25 8.36 0.22
N ASP A 30 -11.72 7.50 -0.68
CA ASP A 30 -12.02 6.09 -0.40
C ASP A 30 -11.20 5.17 -1.32
N LEU A 31 -10.13 4.61 -0.78
CA LEU A 31 -9.29 3.63 -1.47
C LEU A 31 -9.89 2.24 -1.32
N THR A 32 -9.98 1.51 -2.43
CA THR A 32 -10.34 0.09 -2.40
C THR A 32 -9.19 -0.72 -1.80
N LEU A 33 -9.49 -1.90 -1.24
CA LEU A 33 -8.47 -2.81 -0.72
C LEU A 33 -7.44 -3.18 -1.81
N HIS A 34 -7.88 -3.32 -3.05
CA HIS A 34 -7.00 -3.61 -4.19
C HIS A 34 -6.01 -2.48 -4.45
N GLU A 35 -6.47 -1.23 -4.48
CA GLU A 35 -5.61 -0.05 -4.69
C GLU A 35 -4.61 0.13 -3.55
N ILE A 36 -5.03 -0.13 -2.30
CA ILE A 36 -4.13 -0.14 -1.14
C ILE A 36 -3.02 -1.16 -1.37
N VAL A 37 -3.40 -2.41 -1.64
CA VAL A 37 -2.44 -3.50 -1.83
C VAL A 37 -1.49 -3.22 -2.99
N GLU A 38 -1.99 -2.74 -4.13
CA GLU A 38 -1.18 -2.37 -5.29
C GLU A 38 -0.17 -1.27 -4.95
N THR A 39 -0.60 -0.22 -4.23
CA THR A 39 0.27 0.89 -3.85
C THR A 39 1.45 0.41 -3.01
N TYR A 40 1.20 -0.40 -1.98
CA TYR A 40 2.26 -0.93 -1.11
C TYR A 40 3.18 -1.89 -1.88
N TYR A 41 2.64 -2.75 -2.73
CA TYR A 41 3.49 -3.61 -3.59
C TYR A 41 4.40 -2.78 -4.49
N GLN A 42 3.89 -1.69 -5.07
CA GLN A 42 4.71 -0.82 -5.91
C GLN A 42 5.80 -0.12 -5.10
N VAL A 43 5.50 0.36 -3.90
CA VAL A 43 6.50 0.93 -2.97
C VAL A 43 7.59 -0.10 -2.69
N MET A 44 7.23 -1.32 -2.28
CA MET A 44 8.19 -2.39 -2.00
C MET A 44 9.03 -2.76 -3.22
N ASN A 45 8.41 -2.85 -4.40
CA ASN A 45 9.10 -3.17 -5.65
C ASN A 45 10.17 -2.13 -5.98
N VAL A 46 9.81 -0.84 -5.95
CA VAL A 46 10.73 0.27 -6.24
C VAL A 46 11.81 0.39 -5.17
N SER A 47 11.48 0.22 -3.89
CA SER A 47 12.48 0.19 -2.80
C SER A 47 13.49 -0.94 -2.99
N SER A 48 13.05 -2.13 -3.42
CA SER A 48 13.95 -3.24 -3.74
C SER A 48 14.88 -2.90 -4.92
N MET A 49 14.35 -2.28 -5.98
CA MET A 49 15.16 -1.81 -7.10
C MET A 49 16.19 -0.76 -6.67
N ILE A 50 15.82 0.16 -5.78
CA ILE A 50 16.73 1.16 -5.20
C ILE A 50 17.89 0.47 -4.48
N SER A 51 17.61 -0.51 -3.62
CA SER A 51 18.65 -1.24 -2.89
C SER A 51 19.62 -1.98 -3.83
N MET A 52 19.09 -2.61 -4.88
CA MET A 52 19.90 -3.25 -5.93
C MET A 52 20.76 -2.23 -6.69
N LEU A 53 20.15 -1.12 -7.12
CA LEU A 53 20.82 -0.08 -7.89
C LEU A 53 21.88 0.66 -7.08
N LYS A 54 21.65 0.94 -5.79
CA LYS A 54 22.67 1.54 -4.90
C LYS A 54 23.92 0.66 -4.81
N THR A 55 23.75 -0.66 -4.78
CA THR A 55 24.87 -1.61 -4.76
C THR A 55 25.69 -1.52 -6.05
N GLN A 56 25.04 -1.30 -7.20
CA GLN A 56 25.69 -1.17 -8.52
C GLN A 56 26.23 0.25 -8.79
N ALA A 57 25.58 1.28 -8.25
CA ALA A 57 25.91 2.69 -8.47
C ALA A 57 27.18 3.14 -7.73
N MET A 58 27.69 2.35 -6.77
CA MET A 58 29.03 2.54 -6.20
C MET A 58 30.14 2.54 -7.28
N GLU A 59 29.86 2.03 -8.48
CA GLU A 59 30.79 1.99 -9.61
C GLU A 59 30.51 3.08 -10.68
N ASN A 60 29.30 3.64 -10.77
CA ASN A 60 28.92 4.67 -11.76
C ASN A 60 27.80 5.59 -11.24
N ASN A 61 28.09 6.89 -11.11
CA ASN A 61 27.23 7.91 -10.47
C ASN A 61 25.89 8.24 -11.17
N SER A 62 25.52 7.60 -12.28
CA SER A 62 24.39 8.07 -13.12
C SER A 62 23.00 7.88 -12.51
N PHE A 63 22.86 7.03 -11.48
CA PHE A 63 21.56 6.68 -10.89
C PHE A 63 21.27 7.35 -9.54
N LEU A 64 22.29 7.98 -8.95
CA LEU A 64 22.25 8.38 -7.53
C LEU A 64 21.24 9.52 -7.29
N GLU A 65 21.12 10.46 -8.22
CA GLU A 65 20.15 11.55 -8.14
C GLU A 65 18.71 11.04 -8.25
N GLN A 66 18.41 10.19 -9.24
CA GLN A 66 17.07 9.63 -9.41
C GLN A 66 16.66 8.78 -8.20
N ILE A 67 17.57 7.94 -7.70
CA ILE A 67 17.35 7.15 -6.48
C ILE A 67 17.01 8.07 -5.31
N THR A 68 17.83 9.10 -5.07
CA THR A 68 17.63 10.04 -3.95
C THR A 68 16.27 10.73 -4.04
N ASN A 69 15.87 11.14 -5.26
CA ASN A 69 14.59 11.81 -5.48
C ASN A 69 13.40 10.89 -5.18
N ILE A 70 13.46 9.61 -5.59
CA ILE A 70 12.38 8.65 -5.34
C ILE A 70 12.32 8.22 -3.88
N GLU A 71 13.46 8.02 -3.22
CA GLU A 71 13.50 7.74 -1.78
C GLU A 71 12.88 8.88 -0.98
N LYS A 72 13.24 10.12 -1.33
CA LYS A 72 12.63 11.31 -0.74
C LYS A 72 11.13 11.34 -0.98
N TYR A 73 10.68 10.99 -2.19
CA TYR A 73 9.26 10.92 -2.50
C TYR A 73 8.52 9.87 -1.64
N ILE A 74 9.09 8.67 -1.50
CA ILE A 74 8.52 7.63 -0.64
C ILE A 74 8.46 8.13 0.82
N SER A 75 9.53 8.73 1.32
CA SER A 75 9.59 9.20 2.71
C SER A 75 8.60 10.34 3.00
N GLU A 76 8.61 11.38 2.16
CA GLU A 76 7.84 12.60 2.39
C GLU A 76 6.38 12.46 1.99
N LYS A 77 6.07 11.71 0.92
CA LYS A 77 4.69 11.54 0.44
C LYS A 77 4.07 10.26 0.91
N PHE A 78 4.69 9.12 0.64
CA PHE A 78 4.08 7.85 1.00
C PHE A 78 4.07 7.62 2.52
N ASN A 79 5.24 7.59 3.16
CA ASN A 79 5.37 7.24 4.58
C ASN A 79 4.72 8.28 5.50
N SER A 80 4.87 9.56 5.18
CA SER A 80 4.41 10.64 6.06
C SER A 80 2.95 11.01 5.86
N GLU A 81 2.40 10.89 4.64
CA GLU A 81 1.05 11.38 4.32
C GLU A 81 0.10 10.22 3.97
N VAL A 82 0.44 9.41 2.96
CA VAL A 82 -0.46 8.38 2.41
C VAL A 82 -0.60 7.18 3.33
N HIS A 83 0.49 6.66 3.88
CA HIS A 83 0.47 5.50 4.77
C HIS A 83 -0.45 5.74 6.00
N PRO A 84 -0.28 6.84 6.78
CA PRO A 84 -1.15 7.10 7.92
C PRO A 84 -2.63 7.28 7.53
N LYS A 85 -2.89 7.84 6.34
CA LYS A 85 -4.23 7.98 5.79
C LYS A 85 -4.87 6.62 5.52
N ILE A 86 -4.15 5.71 4.86
CA ILE A 86 -4.59 4.34 4.59
C ILE A 86 -4.85 3.58 5.90
N SER A 87 -3.92 3.65 6.84
CA SER A 87 -4.06 3.01 8.16
C SER A 87 -5.28 3.52 8.92
N ARG A 88 -5.58 4.83 8.86
CA ARG A 88 -6.80 5.40 9.43
C ARG A 88 -8.06 4.92 8.72
N HIS A 89 -8.06 4.91 7.39
CA HIS A 89 -9.19 4.44 6.58
C HIS A 89 -9.54 2.99 6.89
N LEU A 90 -8.55 2.09 6.93
CA LEU A 90 -8.76 0.69 7.28
C LEU A 90 -9.32 0.52 8.70
N ASN A 91 -8.76 1.25 9.68
CA ASN A 91 -9.26 1.21 11.06
C ASN A 91 -10.72 1.66 11.17
N SER A 92 -11.08 2.79 10.56
CA SER A 92 -12.45 3.30 10.54
C SER A 92 -13.40 2.32 9.86
N SER A 93 -13.01 1.80 8.69
CA SER A 93 -13.83 0.85 7.91
C SER A 93 -14.05 -0.47 8.63
N ILE A 94 -13.04 -1.00 9.34
CA ILE A 94 -13.15 -2.21 10.18
C ILE A 94 -14.09 -1.96 11.36
N GLN A 95 -13.95 -0.81 12.04
CA GLN A 95 -14.79 -0.45 13.17
C GLN A 95 -16.25 -0.29 12.76
N GLU A 96 -16.53 0.34 11.61
CA GLU A 96 -17.87 0.49 11.07
C GLU A 96 -18.51 -0.87 10.75
N THR A 97 -17.81 -1.73 9.99
CA THR A 97 -18.33 -3.08 9.68
C THR A 97 -18.56 -3.90 10.94
N THR A 98 -17.66 -3.81 11.92
CA THR A 98 -17.79 -4.52 13.20
C THR A 98 -18.99 -4.03 14.00
N LYS A 99 -19.24 -2.71 14.04
CA LYS A 99 -20.43 -2.13 14.71
C LYS A 99 -21.73 -2.60 14.05
N ILE A 100 -21.77 -2.64 12.71
CA ILE A 100 -22.94 -3.14 11.98
C ILE A 100 -23.24 -4.59 12.39
N LEU A 101 -22.25 -5.46 12.32
CA LEU A 101 -22.37 -6.88 12.71
C LEU A 101 -22.77 -7.08 14.18
N GLN A 102 -22.32 -6.20 15.09
CA GLN A 102 -22.65 -6.26 16.52
C GLN A 102 -24.01 -5.66 16.88
N SER A 103 -24.57 -4.80 16.02
CA SER A 103 -25.81 -4.07 16.29
C SER A 103 -27.09 -4.86 15.99
N GLU A 104 -26.99 -6.02 15.35
CA GLU A 104 -28.17 -6.82 15.03
C GLU A 104 -28.72 -7.58 16.24
N ASN A 105 -30.06 -7.58 16.36
CA ASN A 105 -30.76 -8.24 17.46
C ASN A 105 -30.60 -9.77 17.40
N PRO A 106 -30.45 -10.44 18.56
CA PRO A 106 -30.24 -11.88 18.67
C PRO A 106 -31.50 -12.74 18.39
N GLY A 107 -32.48 -12.21 17.67
CA GLY A 107 -33.69 -12.94 17.27
C GLY A 107 -33.44 -13.95 16.14
N GLU A 108 -34.49 -14.67 15.72
CA GLU A 108 -34.43 -15.49 14.49
C GLU A 108 -34.09 -14.60 13.29
N LYS A 109 -32.94 -14.86 12.67
CA LYS A 109 -32.51 -14.18 11.46
C LYS A 109 -33.19 -14.80 10.24
N SER A 110 -33.69 -13.96 9.33
CA SER A 110 -34.14 -14.42 8.03
C SER A 110 -32.96 -14.94 7.20
N LYS A 111 -33.25 -15.72 6.15
CA LYS A 111 -32.21 -16.21 5.23
C LYS A 111 -31.43 -15.06 4.59
N GLU A 112 -32.13 -13.98 4.23
CA GLU A 112 -31.55 -12.78 3.64
C GLU A 112 -30.61 -12.06 4.62
N GLN A 113 -30.96 -12.02 5.90
CA GLN A 113 -30.08 -11.46 6.94
C GLN A 113 -28.81 -12.30 7.12
N ILE A 114 -28.94 -13.62 7.14
CA ILE A 114 -27.80 -14.55 7.23
C ILE A 114 -26.85 -14.37 6.03
N GLU A 115 -27.38 -14.25 4.81
CA GLU A 115 -26.57 -14.03 3.61
C GLU A 115 -25.89 -12.64 3.61
N SER A 116 -26.57 -11.61 4.11
CA SER A 116 -26.00 -10.27 4.25
C SER A 116 -24.85 -10.25 5.26
N ASP A 117 -25.05 -10.85 6.43
CA ASP A 117 -24.02 -10.98 7.46
C ASP A 117 -22.79 -11.73 6.96
N ALA A 118 -23.00 -12.83 6.23
CA ALA A 118 -21.91 -13.62 5.66
C ALA A 118 -21.02 -12.77 4.74
N LYS A 119 -21.63 -11.89 3.93
CA LYS A 119 -20.87 -10.93 3.09
C LYS A 119 -20.10 -9.92 3.93
N LEU A 120 -20.73 -9.36 4.96
CA LEU A 120 -20.07 -8.41 5.86
C LEU A 120 -18.92 -9.04 6.64
N PHE A 121 -19.02 -10.30 7.06
CA PHE A 121 -17.92 -11.03 7.68
C PHE A 121 -16.76 -11.26 6.71
N GLU A 122 -17.04 -11.60 5.45
CA GLU A 122 -16.00 -11.76 4.43
C GLU A 122 -15.31 -10.42 4.13
N GLU A 123 -16.08 -9.32 3.99
CA GLU A 123 -15.52 -7.98 3.86
C GLU A 123 -14.66 -7.59 5.06
N LEU A 124 -15.13 -7.85 6.28
CA LEU A 124 -14.38 -7.59 7.51
C LEU A 124 -13.06 -8.37 7.51
N ARG A 125 -13.09 -9.65 7.15
CA ARG A 125 -11.90 -10.49 7.04
C ARG A 125 -10.89 -9.92 6.05
N GLN A 126 -11.35 -9.48 4.88
CA GLN A 126 -10.47 -8.88 3.87
C GLN A 126 -9.86 -7.58 4.37
N LYS A 127 -10.66 -6.68 4.97
CA LYS A 127 -10.17 -5.43 5.56
C LYS A 127 -9.12 -5.68 6.65
N MET A 128 -9.35 -6.64 7.54
CA MET A 128 -8.38 -7.02 8.59
C MET A 128 -7.09 -7.58 8.00
N SER A 129 -7.18 -8.48 7.01
CA SER A 129 -6.02 -9.04 6.30
C SER A 129 -5.19 -7.94 5.62
N THR A 130 -5.84 -6.99 4.93
CA THR A 130 -5.15 -5.84 4.32
C THR A 130 -4.50 -4.95 5.38
N LYS A 131 -5.16 -4.73 6.53
CA LYS A 131 -4.56 -4.00 7.65
C LYS A 131 -3.31 -4.69 8.18
N GLU A 132 -3.36 -6.00 8.40
CA GLU A 132 -2.18 -6.76 8.83
C GLU A 132 -1.02 -6.61 7.85
N PHE A 133 -1.30 -6.70 6.55
CA PHE A 133 -0.30 -6.47 5.50
C PHE A 133 0.33 -5.07 5.59
N VAL A 134 -0.49 -4.03 5.76
CA VAL A 134 -0.01 -2.65 5.93
C VAL A 134 0.83 -2.49 7.20
N GLU A 135 0.46 -3.11 8.32
CA GLU A 135 1.23 -3.03 9.56
C GLU A 135 2.58 -3.76 9.48
N GLN A 136 2.72 -4.77 8.62
CA GLN A 136 4.04 -5.39 8.40
C GLN A 136 5.00 -4.45 7.69
N TYR A 137 4.51 -3.52 6.86
CA TYR A 137 5.33 -2.50 6.23
C TYR A 137 6.00 -1.59 7.29
N ASP A 138 5.26 -1.15 8.31
CA ASP A 138 5.80 -0.32 9.40
C ASP A 138 6.90 -1.03 10.20
N LYS A 139 6.70 -2.34 10.43
CA LYS A 139 7.71 -3.17 11.10
C LYS A 139 8.96 -3.32 10.24
N GLY A 140 8.81 -3.34 8.91
CA GLY A 140 9.92 -3.29 7.96
C GLY A 140 10.70 -1.97 8.08
N LEU A 141 10.00 -0.83 8.03
CA LEU A 141 10.59 0.51 8.16
C LEU A 141 11.32 0.73 9.49
N SER A 142 10.86 0.10 10.57
CA SER A 142 11.45 0.27 11.91
C SER A 142 12.78 -0.48 12.10
N ASN A 143 13.14 -1.37 11.17
CA ASN A 143 14.35 -2.19 11.21
C ASN A 143 15.42 -1.77 10.18
N ASP A 144 15.15 -0.75 9.37
CA ASP A 144 16.10 -0.05 8.51
C ASP A 144 16.63 1.23 9.19
#